data_AF-A0A838P7K0-F1
#
_entry.id   AF-A0A838P7K0-F1
#
_cell.length_a   1.000
_cell.length_b   1.000
_cell.length_c   1.000
_cell.angle_alpha   90.00
_cell.angle_beta   90.00
_cell.angle_gamma   90.00
#
_symmetry.space_group_name_H-M   'P 1'
#
loop_
_entity.id
_entity.type
_entity.pdbx_description
1 polymer ?
#
loop_
_entity_poly.entity_id
_entity_poly.type
_entity_poly.pdbx_seq_one_letter_code
_entity_poly.pdbx_strand_id
1 'polypeptide(L)'
;METSDAAAEAEWLTRSVNAVLALAVLIVLVPVLLLIALVVKLTSRGAVLYTQERVGLDRRLPSPDARNHNRTRDLGGRPFT
;
A
#
# COMPACT_ATOMS: atom_id res chain seq x y z
N MET A 1 9.87 10.54 -29.50
CA MET A 1 8.86 9.46 -29.49
C MET A 1 9.51 8.17 -28.95
N GLU A 2 10.67 7.77 -29.47
CA GLU A 2 11.46 6.60 -29.00
C GLU A 2 11.74 6.50 -27.49
N THR A 3 11.98 7.61 -26.79
CA THR A 3 12.40 7.57 -25.37
C THR A 3 11.25 7.27 -24.39
N SER A 4 9.99 7.52 -24.78
CA SER A 4 8.82 7.26 -23.93
C SER A 4 8.43 5.79 -23.95
N ASP A 5 8.58 5.12 -25.09
CA ASP A 5 8.20 3.72 -25.26
C ASP A 5 9.14 2.82 -24.46
N ALA A 6 10.46 3.08 -24.52
CA ALA A 6 11.44 2.37 -23.70
C ALA A 6 11.23 2.56 -22.18
N ALA A 7 10.84 3.77 -21.76
CA ALA A 7 10.55 4.05 -20.35
C ALA A 7 9.26 3.34 -19.87
N ALA A 8 8.22 3.32 -20.72
CA ALA A 8 6.98 2.61 -20.43
C ALA A 8 7.21 1.09 -20.34
N GLU A 9 7.97 0.51 -21.26
CA GLU A 9 8.34 -0.92 -21.23
C GLU A 9 9.11 -1.26 -19.95
N ALA A 10 10.09 -0.44 -19.56
CA ALA A 10 10.84 -0.62 -18.31
C ALA A 10 9.95 -0.52 -17.06
N GLU A 11 8.98 0.41 -17.05
CA GLU A 11 8.02 0.56 -15.95
C GLU A 11 7.11 -0.67 -15.82
N TRP A 12 6.56 -1.17 -16.93
CA TRP A 12 5.72 -2.37 -16.95
C TRP A 12 6.49 -3.62 -16.50
N LEU A 13 7.74 -3.78 -16.94
CA LEU A 13 8.60 -4.87 -16.51
C LEU A 13 8.86 -4.81 -15.01
N THR A 14 9.22 -3.63 -14.49
CA THR A 14 9.48 -3.43 -13.05
C THR A 14 8.24 -3.75 -12.21
N ARG A 15 7.05 -3.29 -12.63
CA ARG A 15 5.79 -3.58 -11.94
C ARG A 15 5.48 -5.08 -11.92
N SER A 16 5.70 -5.77 -13.03
CA SER A 16 5.48 -7.20 -13.16
C SER A 16 6.42 -8.00 -12.26
N VAL A 17 7.72 -7.67 -12.28
CA VAL A 17 8.74 -8.29 -11.42
C VAL A 17 8.40 -8.06 -9.95
N ASN A 18 8.08 -6.82 -9.56
CA ASN A 18 7.70 -6.50 -8.18
C ASN A 18 6.47 -7.30 -7.72
N ALA A 19 5.44 -7.42 -8.56
CA ALA A 19 4.23 -8.17 -8.24
C ALA A 19 4.51 -9.68 -8.08
N VAL A 20 5.27 -10.27 -9.01
CA VAL A 20 5.61 -11.71 -8.98
C VAL A 20 6.48 -12.05 -7.77
N LEU A 21 7.51 -11.24 -7.50
CA LEU A 21 8.38 -11.45 -6.34
C LEU A 21 7.62 -11.28 -5.02
N ALA A 22 6.80 -10.23 -4.92
CA ALA A 22 5.98 -10.01 -3.74
C ALA A 22 5.01 -11.19 -3.50
N LEU A 23 4.37 -11.70 -4.56
CA LEU A 23 3.48 -12.86 -4.45
C LEU A 23 4.23 -14.13 -4.05
N ALA A 24 5.40 -14.39 -4.64
CA ALA A 24 6.21 -15.55 -4.30
C ALA A 24 6.64 -15.54 -2.83
N VAL A 25 7.16 -14.40 -2.35
CA VAL A 25 7.53 -14.23 -0.94
C VAL A 25 6.30 -14.34 -0.03
N LEU A 26 5.16 -13.78 -0.43
CA LEU A 26 3.93 -13.86 0.34
C LEU A 26 3.50 -15.32 0.54
N ILE A 27 3.48 -16.14 -0.53
CA ILE A 27 3.11 -17.56 -0.45
C ILE A 27 4.00 -18.31 0.54
N VAL A 28 5.31 -18.06 0.51
CA VAL A 28 6.26 -18.67 1.45
C VAL A 28 6.00 -18.23 2.89
N LEU A 29 5.62 -16.96 3.11
CA LEU A 29 5.37 -16.41 4.43
C LEU A 29 3.96 -16.67 4.99
N VAL A 30 2.97 -17.00 4.15
CA VAL A 30 1.58 -17.30 4.54
C VAL A 30 1.48 -18.22 5.77
N PRO A 31 2.16 -19.39 5.85
CA PRO A 31 2.04 -20.25 7.03
C PRO A 31 2.47 -19.55 8.33
N VAL A 32 3.55 -18.76 8.28
CA VAL A 32 4.04 -18.00 9.45
C VAL A 32 3.07 -16.87 9.80
N LEU A 33 2.57 -16.13 8.81
CA LEU A 33 1.60 -15.06 9.00
C LEU A 33 0.28 -15.57 9.60
N LEU A 34 -0.18 -16.75 9.21
CA LEU A 34 -1.36 -17.40 9.77
C LEU A 34 -1.16 -17.81 11.24
N LEU A 35 0.01 -18.33 11.59
CA LEU A 35 0.34 -18.63 12.98
C LEU A 35 0.36 -17.37 13.84
N ILE A 36 0.97 -16.28 13.35
CA ILE A 36 0.96 -14.98 14.03
C ILE A 36 -0.48 -14.47 14.18
N ALA A 37 -1.29 -14.54 13.12
CA ALA A 37 -2.68 -14.13 13.15
C ALA A 37 -3.49 -14.88 14.22
N LEU A 38 -3.27 -16.20 14.34
CA LEU A 38 -3.92 -17.02 15.36
C LEU A 38 -3.49 -16.61 16.77
N VAL A 39 -2.18 -16.46 17.01
CA VAL A 39 -1.65 -16.03 18.32
C VAL A 39 -2.21 -14.66 18.72
N VAL A 40 -2.21 -13.69 17.81
CA VAL A 40 -2.79 -12.36 18.06
C VAL A 40 -4.27 -12.46 18.39
N LYS A 41 -5.03 -13.28 17.65
CA LYS A 41 -6.47 -13.46 17.87
C LYS A 41 -6.79 -14.10 19.23
N LEU A 42 -5.92 -14.97 19.72
CA LEU A 42 -6.07 -15.65 21.01
C LEU A 42 -5.58 -14.82 22.20
N THR A 43 -4.63 -13.90 21.99
CA THR A 43 -3.98 -13.13 23.07
C THR A 43 -4.44 -11.67 23.15
N SER A 44 -5.02 -11.10 22.08
CA SER A 44 -5.43 -9.70 21.98
C SER A 44 -6.92 -9.57 21.64
N ARG A 45 -7.57 -8.51 22.17
CA ARG A 45 -8.93 -8.11 21.80
C ARG A 45 -9.01 -7.37 20.45
N GLY A 46 -7.85 -6.98 19.88
CA GLY A 46 -7.76 -6.19 18.66
C GLY A 46 -7.92 -7.00 17.37
N ALA A 47 -8.10 -6.30 16.24
CA ALA A 47 -8.13 -6.89 14.92
C ALA A 47 -6.71 -7.30 14.47
N VAL A 48 -6.59 -8.42 13.74
CA VAL A 48 -5.32 -8.89 13.17
C VAL A 48 -4.86 -7.99 12.02
N LEU A 49 -5.81 -7.50 11.21
CA LEU A 49 -5.56 -6.58 10.11
C LEU A 49 -6.11 -5.20 10.47
N TYR A 50 -5.31 -4.18 10.21
CA TYR A 50 -5.66 -2.78 10.43
C TYR A 50 -5.21 -1.96 9.24
N THR A 51 -6.01 -0.96 8.87
CA THR A 51 -5.75 -0.07 7.74
C THR A 51 -5.53 1.34 8.26
N GLN A 52 -4.46 1.98 7.79
CA GLN A 52 -4.20 3.39 8.02
C GLN A 52 -4.09 4.11 6.68
N GLU A 53 -4.55 5.36 6.63
CA GLU A 53 -4.35 6.20 5.46
C GLU A 53 -2.84 6.42 5.22
N ARG A 54 -2.42 6.30 3.97
CA ARG A 54 -1.04 6.51 3.50
C ARG A 54 -1.07 7.37 2.25
N VAL A 55 -0.18 8.36 2.19
CA VAL A 55 0.00 9.20 1.01
C VAL A 55 0.99 8.49 0.08
N GLY A 56 0.48 7.91 -1.02
CA GLY A 56 1.28 7.20 -2.02
C GLY A 56 1.98 8.11 -3.04
N LEU A 57 2.87 7.53 -3.83
CA LEU A 57 3.58 8.19 -4.94
C LEU A 57 2.55 8.85 -5.90
N ASP A 58 2.84 10.08 -6.34
CA ASP A 58 2.00 10.94 -7.19
C ASP A 58 0.62 11.37 -6.65
N ARG A 59 0.22 11.02 -5.41
CA ARG A 59 -1.15 11.32 -4.91
C ARG A 59 -2.25 10.94 -5.92
N ARG A 60 -2.05 9.86 -6.70
CA ARG A 60 -2.93 9.35 -7.78
C ARG A 60 -4.24 8.73 -7.28
N LEU A 61 -4.79 9.19 -6.16
CA LEU A 61 -6.21 9.05 -5.95
C LEU A 61 -6.88 10.10 -6.85
N PRO A 62 -7.86 9.75 -7.69
CA PRO A 62 -8.73 10.74 -8.31
C PRO A 62 -9.59 11.35 -7.20
N SER A 63 -8.98 12.23 -6.41
CA SER A 63 -9.71 13.13 -5.54
C SER A 63 -10.36 14.16 -6.46
N PRO A 64 -11.69 14.34 -6.43
CA PRO A 64 -12.36 15.43 -7.16
C PRO A 64 -11.77 16.82 -6.83
N ASP A 65 -10.98 16.87 -5.76
CA ASP A 65 -10.35 18.02 -5.14
C ASP A 65 -8.96 18.41 -5.71
N ALA A 66 -8.50 17.80 -6.80
CA ALA A 66 -7.17 18.08 -7.39
C ALA A 66 -6.95 19.55 -7.83
N ARG A 67 -7.98 20.41 -7.75
CA ARG A 67 -7.90 21.85 -8.04
C ARG A 67 -7.73 22.73 -6.79
N ASN A 68 -7.98 22.23 -5.58
CA ASN A 68 -7.94 23.07 -4.38
C ASN A 68 -6.76 22.69 -3.49
N HIS A 69 -5.63 23.38 -3.69
CA HIS A 69 -4.40 23.20 -2.91
C HIS A 69 -4.47 23.86 -1.52
N ASN A 70 -5.59 24.52 -1.19
CA ASN A 70 -5.79 25.12 0.12
C ASN A 70 -6.30 24.08 1.12
N ARG A 71 -5.35 23.44 1.80
CA ARG A 71 -5.41 22.97 3.20
C ARG A 71 -6.83 22.82 3.80
N THR A 72 -7.48 21.68 3.60
CA THR A 72 -8.64 21.27 4.43
C THR A 72 -8.82 19.75 4.52
N ARG A 73 -7.74 18.96 4.39
CA ARG A 73 -7.73 17.65 5.06
C ARG A 73 -7.02 17.81 6.39
N ASP A 74 -7.74 18.38 7.35
CA ASP A 74 -7.39 18.18 8.75
C ASP A 74 -7.59 16.68 9.02
N LEU A 75 -6.49 15.93 9.06
CA LEU A 75 -6.48 14.54 9.50
C LEU A 75 -6.71 14.42 11.02
N GLY A 76 -7.29 15.46 11.63
CA GLY A 76 -7.83 15.47 12.96
C GLY A 76 -6.78 15.45 14.05
N GLY A 77 -5.54 15.89 13.78
CA GLY A 77 -4.49 16.08 14.78
C GLY A 77 -4.16 14.88 15.68
N ARG A 78 -4.64 13.67 15.38
CA ARG A 78 -4.46 12.48 16.22
C ARG A 78 -4.07 11.23 15.42
N PRO A 79 -3.05 11.25 14.55
CA PRO A 79 -2.59 10.01 13.95
C PRO A 79 -2.01 9.02 15.00
N PHE A 80 -1.71 9.47 16.23
CA PHE A 80 -1.02 8.65 17.25
C PHE A 80 -1.45 8.87 18.73
N THR A 81 -2.67 9.32 19.03
CA THR A 81 -3.17 9.39 20.43
C THR A 81 -4.49 8.68 20.61
#